data_AF-A0A849EP94-F1
#
_entry.id   AF-A0A849EP94-F1
#
_cell.length_a   1.000
_cell.length_b   1.000
_cell.length_c   1.000
_cell.angle_alpha   90.00
_cell.angle_beta   90.00
_cell.angle_gamma   90.00
#
_symmetry.space_group_name_H-M   'P 1'
#
loop_
_entity.id
_entity.type
_entity.pdbx_description
1 polymer ?
#
loop_
_entity_poly.entity_id
_entity_poly.type
_entity_poly.pdbx_seq_one_letter_code
_entity_poly.pdbx_strand_id
1 'polypeptide(L)'
;MLTFQKWAFRRLSIAVVLLFGLCAVFAWLVSVPPAAADDTVPAASKQPEAVFPEMTYNFGTVMAGTTVKHEFVIENKGKTTLTIKNVRTD
;
A
#
# COMPACT_ATOMS: atom_id res chain seq x y z
N MET A 1 15.53 38.07 -69.14
CA MET A 1 15.17 38.30 -67.72
C MET A 1 14.15 37.23 -67.31
N LEU A 2 14.55 36.02 -66.85
CA LEU A 2 13.64 35.05 -66.15
C LEU A 2 14.31 33.72 -65.66
N THR A 3 15.55 33.73 -65.12
CA THR A 3 16.21 32.47 -64.64
C THR A 3 16.42 32.36 -63.13
N PHE A 4 16.11 33.38 -62.33
CA PHE A 4 16.43 33.41 -60.90
C PHE A 4 15.40 32.73 -59.97
N GLN A 5 14.20 32.38 -60.46
CA GLN A 5 13.09 31.93 -59.60
C GLN A 5 13.09 30.43 -59.26
N LYS A 6 13.88 29.59 -59.97
CA LYS A 6 13.80 28.12 -59.84
C LYS A 6 14.65 27.51 -58.71
N TRP A 7 15.59 28.26 -58.14
CA TRP A 7 16.54 27.73 -57.14
C TRP A 7 16.05 27.87 -55.69
N ALA A 8 15.25 28.90 -55.39
CA ALA A 8 14.69 29.13 -54.05
C ALA A 8 13.61 28.10 -53.68
N PHE A 9 12.82 27.62 -54.65
CA PHE A 9 11.71 26.69 -54.42
C PHE A 9 12.19 25.30 -53.95
N ARG A 10 13.34 24.81 -54.46
CA ARG A 10 13.88 23.48 -54.10
C ARG A 10 14.43 23.42 -52.68
N ARG A 11 14.89 24.54 -52.13
CA ARG A 11 15.43 24.65 -50.76
C ARG A 11 14.31 24.78 -49.72
N LEU A 12 13.18 25.36 -50.10
CA LEU A 12 12.03 25.54 -49.23
C LEU A 12 11.23 24.24 -49.01
N SER A 13 11.15 23.36 -50.03
CA SER A 13 10.42 22.08 -49.92
C SER A 13 11.09 21.05 -49.00
N ILE A 14 12.42 21.05 -48.90
CA ILE A 14 13.16 20.08 -48.05
C ILE A 14 13.03 20.45 -46.56
N ALA A 15 13.03 21.75 -46.25
CA ALA A 15 12.87 22.23 -44.87
C ALA A 15 11.48 21.91 -44.29
N VAL A 16 10.43 21.95 -45.11
CA VAL A 16 9.05 21.62 -44.68
C VAL A 16 8.87 20.11 -44.47
N VAL A 17 9.50 19.27 -45.29
CA VAL A 17 9.43 17.80 -45.13
C VAL A 17 10.22 17.32 -43.91
N LEU A 18 11.35 17.95 -43.59
CA LEU A 18 12.12 17.65 -42.37
C LEU A 18 11.40 18.13 -41.09
N LEU A 19 10.68 19.25 -41.15
CA LEU A 19 9.91 19.77 -40.01
C LEU A 19 8.67 18.93 -39.69
N PHE A 20 7.98 18.39 -40.71
CA PHE A 20 6.84 17.49 -40.51
C PHE A 20 7.26 16.05 -40.13
N GLY A 21 8.39 15.56 -40.65
CA GLY A 21 8.92 14.23 -40.31
C GLY A 21 9.41 14.11 -38.85
N LEU A 22 9.93 15.21 -38.27
CA LEU A 22 10.47 15.21 -36.90
C LEU A 22 9.37 15.19 -35.82
N CYS A 23 8.18 15.74 -36.11
CA CYS A 23 7.04 15.73 -35.18
C CYS A 23 6.39 14.34 -35.03
N ALA A 24 6.37 13.53 -36.08
CA ALA A 24 5.71 12.22 -36.04
C ALA A 24 6.44 11.20 -35.15
N VAL A 25 7.77 11.29 -35.06
CA VAL A 25 8.59 10.43 -34.20
C VAL A 25 8.47 10.84 -32.72
N PHE A 26 8.31 12.15 -32.45
CA PHE A 26 8.17 12.67 -31.10
C PHE A 26 6.84 12.25 -30.44
N ALA A 27 5.76 12.18 -31.22
CA ALA A 27 4.45 11.74 -30.74
C ALA A 27 4.40 10.23 -30.40
N TRP A 28 5.26 9.40 -31.04
CA TRP A 28 5.33 7.97 -30.75
C TRP A 28 6.17 7.62 -29.51
N LEU A 29 6.97 8.56 -28.97
CA LEU A 29 7.86 8.30 -27.84
C LEU A 29 7.29 8.70 -26.46
N VAL A 30 6.15 9.41 -26.42
CA VAL A 30 5.57 9.95 -25.17
C VAL A 30 4.44 9.07 -24.61
N SER A 31 4.17 7.89 -25.19
CA SER A 31 3.19 6.95 -24.64
C SER A 31 3.77 6.15 -23.46
N VAL A 32 4.14 6.87 -22.38
CA VAL A 32 4.48 6.28 -21.08
C VAL A 32 3.16 6.02 -20.35
N PRO A 33 2.77 4.76 -20.09
CA PRO A 33 1.61 4.49 -19.26
C PRO A 33 1.89 4.97 -17.83
N PRO A 34 0.92 5.60 -17.15
CA PRO A 34 1.09 5.97 -15.75
C PRO A 34 1.34 4.68 -14.96
N ALA A 35 2.50 4.60 -14.32
CA ALA A 35 2.76 3.56 -13.33
C ALA A 35 1.60 3.61 -12.33
N ALA A 36 0.82 2.53 -12.28
CA ALA A 36 -0.23 2.36 -11.30
C ALA A 36 0.39 2.62 -9.93
N ALA A 37 -0.09 3.66 -9.25
CA ALA A 37 0.22 3.88 -7.86
C ALA A 37 -0.34 2.65 -7.11
N ASP A 38 0.56 1.85 -6.55
CA ASP A 38 0.22 0.83 -5.58
C ASP A 38 -0.37 1.52 -4.34
N ASP A 39 -1.69 1.71 -4.35
CA ASP A 39 -2.49 2.05 -3.17
C ASP A 39 -2.50 0.84 -2.21
N THR A 40 -1.33 0.54 -1.64
CA THR A 40 -1.22 -0.35 -0.48
C THR A 40 -1.66 0.42 0.77
N VAL A 41 -2.94 0.79 0.82
CA VAL A 41 -3.59 1.02 2.11
C VAL A 41 -3.43 -0.29 2.87
N PRO A 42 -2.77 -0.32 4.05
CA PRO A 42 -2.68 -1.54 4.82
C PRO A 42 -4.12 -1.93 5.16
N ALA A 43 -4.64 -2.94 4.48
CA ALA A 43 -5.91 -3.53 4.83
C ALA A 43 -5.77 -3.97 6.28
N ALA A 44 -6.41 -3.25 7.20
CA ALA A 44 -6.38 -3.55 8.63
C ALA A 44 -6.65 -5.05 8.79
N SER A 45 -5.60 -5.78 9.16
CA SER A 45 -5.61 -7.23 9.16
C SER A 45 -6.72 -7.66 10.10
N LYS A 46 -7.63 -8.51 9.62
CA LYS A 46 -8.72 -9.07 10.43
C LYS A 46 -8.13 -10.14 11.36
N GLN A 47 -7.24 -9.74 12.25
CA GLN A 47 -6.61 -10.63 13.23
C GLN A 47 -7.42 -10.64 14.52
N PRO A 48 -7.36 -11.74 15.29
CA PRO A 48 -7.91 -11.77 16.63
C PRO A 48 -7.04 -10.90 17.54
N GLU A 49 -7.65 -10.22 18.50
CA GLU A 49 -6.94 -9.31 19.42
C GLU A 49 -7.34 -9.69 20.84
N ALA A 50 -6.42 -10.33 21.56
CA ALA A 50 -6.62 -10.71 22.95
C ALA A 50 -6.26 -9.54 23.86
N VAL A 51 -7.23 -9.06 24.63
CA VAL A 51 -7.03 -8.03 25.63
C VAL A 51 -7.26 -8.63 27.01
N PHE A 52 -6.28 -8.40 27.88
CA PHE A 52 -6.27 -8.87 29.26
C PHE A 52 -6.41 -7.65 30.17
N PRO A 53 -7.60 -7.37 30.71
CA PRO A 53 -7.80 -6.24 31.62
C PRO A 53 -6.95 -6.35 32.90
N GLU A 54 -6.69 -7.59 33.34
CA GLU A 54 -5.87 -7.90 34.50
C GLU A 54 -4.91 -9.04 34.14
N MET A 55 -3.60 -8.77 34.26
CA MET A 55 -2.54 -9.74 33.97
C MET A 55 -2.07 -10.50 35.21
N THR A 56 -2.34 -9.96 36.40
CA THR A 56 -1.82 -10.48 37.67
C THR A 56 -2.80 -10.16 38.77
N TYR A 57 -3.08 -11.16 39.60
CA TYR A 57 -3.89 -11.00 40.80
C TYR A 57 -3.05 -11.37 42.03
N ASN A 58 -3.07 -10.51 43.05
CA ASN A 58 -2.42 -10.79 44.32
C ASN A 58 -3.49 -11.19 45.34
N PHE A 59 -3.46 -12.45 45.77
CA PHE A 59 -4.36 -12.98 46.79
C PHE A 59 -4.15 -12.36 48.18
N GLY A 60 -2.99 -11.72 48.41
CA GLY A 60 -2.68 -11.06 49.68
C GLY A 60 -2.59 -12.04 50.85
N THR A 61 -3.06 -11.60 52.01
CA THR A 61 -3.10 -12.43 53.22
C THR A 61 -4.37 -13.27 53.22
N VAL A 62 -4.22 -14.59 53.05
CA VAL A 62 -5.32 -15.55 53.09
C VAL A 62 -5.29 -16.35 54.39
N MET A 63 -6.47 -16.59 54.97
CA MET A 63 -6.58 -17.40 56.20
C MET A 63 -6.41 -18.89 55.89
N ALA A 64 -5.68 -19.59 56.75
CA ALA A 64 -5.47 -21.03 56.61
C ALA A 64 -6.80 -21.80 56.55
N GLY A 65 -6.89 -22.75 55.61
CA GLY A 65 -8.10 -23.55 55.38
C GLY A 65 -9.16 -22.88 54.50
N THR A 66 -8.92 -21.66 54.00
CA THR A 66 -9.87 -20.94 53.15
C THR A 66 -9.50 -21.10 51.67
N THR A 67 -10.47 -21.41 50.83
CA THR A 67 -10.29 -21.45 49.36
C THR A 67 -10.66 -20.10 48.76
N VAL A 68 -9.67 -19.37 48.26
CA VAL A 68 -9.89 -18.14 47.49
C VAL A 68 -9.87 -18.46 46.01
N LYS A 69 -10.86 -17.96 45.27
CA LYS A 69 -10.95 -18.10 43.81
C LYS A 69 -10.88 -16.72 43.18
N HIS A 70 -10.14 -16.61 42.08
CA HIS A 70 -10.11 -15.44 41.23
C HIS A 70 -10.33 -15.84 39.79
N GLU A 71 -11.09 -15.05 39.04
CA GLU A 71 -11.40 -15.29 37.64
C GLU A 71 -10.73 -14.21 36.78
N PHE A 72 -9.99 -14.64 35.76
CA PHE A 72 -9.43 -13.73 34.76
C PHE A 72 -10.37 -13.65 33.56
N VAL A 73 -10.71 -12.43 33.18
CA VAL A 73 -11.51 -12.15 31.98
C VAL A 73 -10.58 -11.87 30.81
N ILE A 74 -10.85 -12.49 29.66
CA ILE A 74 -10.11 -12.26 28.41
C ILE A 74 -11.11 -11.81 27.36
N GLU A 75 -10.82 -10.67 26.73
CA GLU A 75 -11.68 -10.10 25.70
C GLU A 75 -11.05 -10.25 24.32
N ASN A 76 -11.81 -10.73 23.34
CA ASN A 76 -11.40 -10.67 21.94
C ASN A 76 -11.94 -9.38 21.31
N LYS A 77 -11.09 -8.38 21.14
CA LYS A 77 -11.44 -7.11 20.46
C LYS A 77 -11.17 -7.15 18.96
N GLY A 78 -10.64 -8.27 18.46
CA GLY A 78 -10.34 -8.48 17.06
C GLY A 78 -11.58 -8.81 16.23
N LYS A 79 -11.37 -8.93 14.91
CA LYS A 79 -12.45 -9.19 13.94
C LYS A 79 -12.60 -10.67 13.56
N THR A 80 -11.79 -11.54 14.18
CA THR A 80 -11.78 -12.99 13.92
C THR A 80 -11.72 -13.77 15.23
N THR A 81 -12.02 -15.06 15.17
CA THR A 81 -12.13 -15.94 16.34
C THR A 81 -10.80 -16.07 17.10
N LEU A 82 -10.80 -15.75 18.38
CA LEU A 82 -9.67 -15.97 19.29
C LEU A 82 -9.70 -17.42 19.81
N THR A 83 -8.62 -18.18 19.58
CA THR A 83 -8.47 -19.55 20.11
C THR A 83 -7.35 -19.56 21.15
N ILE A 84 -7.67 -19.93 22.38
CA ILE A 84 -6.72 -20.03 23.50
C ILE A 84 -6.20 -21.47 23.56
N LYS A 85 -4.88 -21.65 23.61
CA LYS A 85 -4.21 -22.96 23.66
C LYS A 85 -3.07 -22.94 24.68
N ASN A 86 -2.69 -24.10 25.18
CA ASN A 86 -1.53 -24.29 26.08
C ASN A 86 -1.60 -23.48 27.40
N VAL A 87 -2.74 -23.51 28.08
CA VAL A 87 -2.85 -22.90 29.43
C VAL A 87 -2.02 -23.73 30.42
N ARG A 88 -1.12 -23.08 31.15
CA ARG A 88 -0.22 -23.70 32.14
C ARG A 88 -0.18 -22.88 33.42
N THR A 89 0.06 -23.55 34.53
CA THR A 89 0.45 -22.95 35.81
C THR A 89 1.98 -23.06 35.91
N ASP A 90 2.65 -21.96 36.21
CA ASP A 90 4.08 -21.98 36.59
C ASP A 90 4.28 -22.54 38.01
#